data_AF-A0A8H5KWR0-F1
#
_entry.id   AF-A0A8H5KWR0-F1
#
_cell.length_a   1.000
_cell.length_b   1.000
_cell.length_c   1.000
_cell.angle_alpha   90.00
_cell.angle_beta   90.00
_cell.angle_gamma   90.00
#
_symmetry.space_group_name_H-M   'P 1'
#
loop_
_entity.id
_entity.type
_entity.pdbx_description
1 polymer ?
#
loop_
_entity_poly.entity_id
_entity_poly.type
_entity_poly.pdbx_seq_one_letter_code
_entity_poly.pdbx_strand_id
1 'polypeptide(L)'
;MSIKSLVLSCLLLGAVQAEDPKDLSKHNCCLHIKNASDAWWMTNPDVTKEVCESYYKDVAQFDREIGTCNEHKNGTINDADWKSKCKIYGTSLGWTDDRVGAGHDATCYPIDA
;
A
#
# COMPACT_ATOMS: atom_id res chain seq x y z
N MET A 1 -16.09 61.49 26.28
CA MET A 1 -17.03 60.54 25.62
C MET A 1 -16.46 60.26 24.23
N SER A 2 -15.61 59.25 24.05
CA SER A 2 -15.91 57.83 23.77
C SER A 2 -16.83 57.63 22.55
N ILE A 3 -16.22 57.47 21.37
CA ILE A 3 -16.88 56.92 20.18
C ILE A 3 -16.30 55.52 19.97
N LYS A 4 -17.23 54.58 19.87
CA LYS A 4 -17.11 53.15 20.13
C LYS A 4 -16.46 52.41 18.96
N SER A 5 -15.69 51.38 19.29
CA SER A 5 -15.14 50.36 18.40
C SER A 5 -16.16 49.82 17.39
N LEU A 6 -15.77 49.78 16.11
CA LEU A 6 -16.39 48.87 15.15
C LEU A 6 -15.83 47.47 15.39
N VAL A 7 -16.71 46.57 15.83
CA VAL A 7 -16.44 45.14 15.93
C VAL A 7 -16.42 44.57 14.51
N LEU A 8 -15.26 44.12 14.08
CA LEU A 8 -15.07 43.42 12.82
C LEU A 8 -15.63 42.00 12.98
N SER A 9 -16.84 41.79 12.44
CA SER A 9 -17.60 40.54 12.52
C SER A 9 -16.85 39.35 11.92
N CYS A 10 -16.99 38.24 12.63
CA CYS A 10 -16.43 36.92 12.42
C CYS A 10 -16.48 36.42 10.96
N LEU A 11 -15.33 36.43 10.29
CA LEU A 11 -15.01 35.50 9.21
C LEU A 11 -14.19 34.35 9.81
N LEU A 12 -14.87 33.47 10.53
CA LEU A 12 -14.37 32.13 10.82
C LEU A 12 -15.37 31.15 10.23
N LEU A 13 -15.53 31.21 8.90
CA LEU A 13 -15.87 30.03 8.13
C LEU A 13 -14.77 29.03 8.48
N GLY A 14 -15.16 28.00 9.21
CA GLY A 14 -14.24 26.97 9.68
C GLY A 14 -13.34 26.57 8.53
N ALA A 15 -12.03 26.74 8.75
CA ALA A 15 -11.07 25.98 8.01
C ALA A 15 -11.44 24.52 8.26
N VAL A 16 -12.21 23.93 7.33
CA VAL A 16 -12.17 22.50 7.10
C VAL A 16 -10.70 22.25 6.88
N GLN A 17 -10.02 21.78 7.93
CA GLN A 17 -8.69 21.25 7.81
C GLN A 17 -8.84 20.19 6.73
N ALA A 18 -8.36 20.48 5.53
CA ALA A 18 -8.13 19.46 4.54
C ALA A 18 -7.17 18.50 5.25
N GLU A 19 -7.70 17.38 5.71
CA GLU A 19 -6.90 16.29 6.24
C GLU A 19 -5.82 16.04 5.19
N ASP A 20 -4.55 16.15 5.59
CA ASP A 20 -3.44 15.82 4.71
C ASP A 20 -3.77 14.47 4.07
N PRO A 21 -3.68 14.34 2.74
CA PRO A 21 -3.96 13.07 2.10
C PRO A 21 -3.01 12.05 2.72
N LYS A 22 -3.55 11.15 3.55
CA LYS A 22 -2.82 10.00 4.06
C LYS A 22 -2.18 9.36 2.85
N ASP A 23 -0.85 9.31 2.83
CA ASP A 23 -0.13 8.64 1.76
C ASP A 23 -0.60 7.18 1.80
N LEU A 24 -1.40 6.79 0.81
CA LEU A 24 -2.04 5.49 0.80
C LEU A 24 -0.95 4.47 0.50
N SER A 25 -0.67 3.60 1.48
CA SER A 25 0.36 2.58 1.30
C SER A 25 -0.02 1.68 0.12
N LYS A 26 0.96 1.41 -0.75
CA LYS A 26 0.79 0.61 -1.97
C LYS A 26 1.64 -0.63 -1.83
N HIS A 27 1.02 -1.79 -1.71
CA HIS A 27 1.75 -3.04 -1.47
C HIS A 27 1.84 -3.87 -2.74
N ASN A 28 2.93 -4.62 -2.91
CA ASN A 28 3.05 -5.61 -3.97
C ASN A 28 3.69 -6.90 -3.45
N CYS A 29 3.34 -8.02 -4.07
CA CYS A 29 4.05 -9.27 -3.89
C CYS A 29 5.23 -9.33 -4.86
N CYS A 30 6.29 -10.01 -4.44
CA CYS A 30 7.54 -10.10 -5.19
C CYS A 30 7.97 -11.56 -5.40
N LEU A 31 8.79 -11.78 -6.43
CA LEU A 31 9.38 -13.07 -6.76
C LEU A 31 10.89 -12.92 -6.96
N HIS A 32 11.67 -13.82 -6.36
CA HIS A 32 13.13 -13.86 -6.48
C HIS A 32 13.58 -14.76 -7.63
N ILE A 33 14.27 -14.18 -8.61
CA ILE A 33 14.74 -14.86 -9.81
C ILE A 33 16.23 -15.19 -9.69
N LYS A 34 16.53 -16.33 -9.05
CA LYS A 34 17.90 -16.83 -8.82
C LYS A 34 18.73 -17.20 -10.07
N ASN A 35 18.09 -17.42 -11.23
CA ASN A 35 18.78 -17.87 -12.45
C ASN A 35 19.10 -16.72 -13.43
N ALA A 36 18.77 -15.47 -13.08
CA ALA A 36 19.22 -14.31 -13.83
C ALA A 36 20.69 -14.02 -13.49
N SER A 37 21.42 -13.39 -14.41
CA SER A 37 22.85 -13.04 -14.23
C SER A 37 23.10 -12.20 -12.98
N ASP A 38 22.10 -11.43 -12.56
CA ASP A 38 22.02 -10.74 -11.28
C ASP A 38 20.77 -11.25 -10.56
N ALA A 39 20.93 -11.91 -9.42
CA ALA A 39 19.80 -12.34 -8.62
C ALA A 39 18.99 -11.11 -8.19
N TRP A 40 17.74 -11.04 -8.61
CA TRP A 40 16.90 -9.86 -8.46
C TRP A 40 15.49 -10.22 -8.02
N TRP A 41 14.87 -9.28 -7.32
CA TRP A 41 13.47 -9.37 -6.93
C TRP A 41 12.63 -8.57 -7.92
N MET A 42 11.56 -9.19 -8.41
CA MET A 42 10.59 -8.56 -9.31
C MET A 42 9.22 -8.50 -8.67
N THR A 43 8.47 -7.44 -8.97
CA THR A 43 7.04 -7.41 -8.64
C THR A 43 6.31 -8.50 -9.42
N ASN A 44 5.27 -9.08 -8.81
CA ASN A 44 4.39 -10.01 -9.50
C ASN A 44 2.94 -9.52 -9.40
N PRO A 45 2.47 -8.71 -10.38
CA PRO A 45 1.15 -8.08 -10.34
C PRO A 45 -0.01 -9.08 -10.25
N ASP A 46 0.11 -10.27 -10.84
CA ASP A 46 -0.95 -11.29 -10.78
C ASP A 46 -1.11 -11.84 -9.36
N VAL A 47 -0.01 -12.11 -8.68
CA VAL A 47 -0.04 -12.53 -7.27
C VAL A 47 -0.46 -11.37 -6.36
N THR A 48 0.03 -10.15 -6.62
CA THR A 48 -0.43 -8.95 -5.90
C THR A 48 -1.95 -8.79 -6.01
N LYS A 49 -2.50 -8.92 -7.23
CA LYS A 49 -3.94 -8.81 -7.49
C LYS A 49 -4.71 -9.84 -6.70
N GLU A 50 -4.31 -11.10 -6.78
CA GLU A 50 -5.03 -12.18 -6.11
C GLU A 50 -4.99 -12.01 -4.58
N VAL A 51 -3.83 -11.67 -4.03
CA VAL A 51 -3.71 -11.41 -2.58
C VAL A 51 -4.57 -10.22 -2.16
N CYS A 52 -4.54 -9.13 -2.93
CA CYS A 52 -5.34 -7.94 -2.67
C CYS A 52 -6.85 -8.26 -2.67
N GLU A 53 -7.33 -8.91 -3.73
CA GLU A 53 -8.76 -9.22 -3.92
C GLU A 53 -9.27 -10.30 -2.95
N SER A 54 -8.43 -11.29 -2.60
CA SER A 54 -8.84 -12.39 -1.72
C SER A 54 -8.78 -12.04 -0.22
N TYR A 55 -7.81 -11.24 0.21
CA TYR A 55 -7.57 -10.99 1.65
C TYR A 55 -7.84 -9.56 2.11
N TYR A 56 -7.80 -8.57 1.21
CA TYR A 56 -7.81 -7.15 1.58
C TYR A 56 -8.88 -6.30 0.87
N LYS A 57 -9.81 -6.92 0.15
CA LYS A 57 -10.88 -6.23 -0.62
C LYS A 57 -11.68 -5.17 0.15
N ASP A 58 -11.80 -5.32 1.48
CA ASP A 58 -12.58 -4.41 2.31
C ASP A 58 -11.75 -3.17 2.74
N VAL A 59 -10.42 -3.27 2.72
CA VAL A 59 -9.49 -2.24 3.21
C VAL A 59 -8.55 -1.71 2.13
N ALA A 60 -8.53 -2.29 0.93
CA ALA A 60 -7.67 -1.90 -0.17
C ALA A 60 -8.26 -2.28 -1.52
N GLN A 61 -7.72 -1.67 -2.57
CA GLN A 61 -8.09 -1.91 -3.96
C GLN A 61 -6.85 -2.17 -4.80
N PHE A 62 -6.95 -3.16 -5.70
CA PHE A 62 -5.89 -3.42 -6.67
C PHE A 62 -5.89 -2.36 -7.77
N ASP A 63 -4.73 -1.71 -7.95
CA ASP A 63 -4.44 -0.80 -9.04
C ASP A 63 -3.75 -1.56 -10.17
N ARG A 64 -4.45 -1.66 -11.30
CA ARG A 64 -3.97 -2.38 -12.49
C ARG A 64 -2.90 -1.63 -13.27
N GLU A 65 -2.79 -0.32 -13.13
CA GLU A 65 -1.84 0.48 -13.90
C GLU A 65 -0.42 0.30 -13.36
N ILE A 66 -0.28 0.29 -12.03
CA ILE A 66 1.00 0.14 -11.34
C ILE A 66 1.23 -1.26 -10.76
N GLY A 67 0.19 -2.11 -10.70
CA GLY A 67 0.29 -3.48 -10.23
C GLY A 67 0.44 -3.62 -8.71
N THR A 68 -0.18 -2.70 -7.95
CA THR A 68 -0.10 -2.63 -6.48
C THR A 68 -1.48 -2.75 -5.83
N CYS A 69 -1.52 -3.14 -4.56
CA CYS A 69 -2.70 -3.11 -3.71
C CYS A 69 -2.66 -1.83 -2.86
N ASN A 70 -3.56 -0.90 -3.14
CA ASN A 70 -3.55 0.43 -2.54
C ASN A 70 -4.57 0.48 -1.41
N GLU A 71 -4.13 0.87 -0.22
CA GLU A 71 -5.04 1.06 0.92
C GLU A 71 -6.16 2.05 0.58
N HIS A 72 -7.38 1.79 1.07
CA HIS A 72 -8.42 2.80 1.13
C HIS A 72 -8.04 3.91 2.13
N LYS A 73 -8.70 5.07 2.06
CA LYS A 73 -8.45 6.20 2.98
C LYS A 73 -8.43 5.81 4.47
N ASN A 74 -9.30 4.88 4.86
CA ASN A 74 -9.40 4.35 6.23
C ASN A 74 -8.99 2.86 6.33
N GLY A 75 -8.38 2.32 5.28
CA GLY A 75 -7.85 0.98 5.27
C GLY A 75 -6.49 0.90 5.93
N THR A 76 -6.11 -0.29 6.39
CA THR A 76 -4.74 -0.57 6.83
C THR A 76 -4.40 -2.01 6.50
N ILE A 77 -3.31 -2.20 5.78
CA ILE A 77 -2.69 -3.48 5.52
C ILE A 77 -1.48 -3.58 6.45
N ASN A 78 -1.38 -4.68 7.18
CA ASN A 78 -0.19 -4.96 7.97
C ASN A 78 0.88 -5.62 7.09
N ASP A 79 2.08 -5.06 7.03
CA ASP A 79 3.19 -5.56 6.20
C ASP A 79 3.55 -7.03 6.45
N ALA A 80 3.58 -7.45 7.72
CA ALA A 80 3.91 -8.83 8.08
C ALA A 80 2.82 -9.81 7.63
N ASP A 81 1.55 -9.41 7.76
CA ASP A 81 0.42 -10.20 7.26
C ASP A 81 0.42 -10.23 5.72
N TRP A 82 0.61 -9.08 5.05
CA TRP A 82 0.70 -9.00 3.60
C TRP A 82 1.79 -9.93 3.04
N LYS A 83 2.99 -9.85 3.61
CA LYS A 83 4.11 -10.75 3.34
C LYS A 83 3.74 -12.22 3.52
N SER A 84 3.03 -12.55 4.60
CA SER A 84 2.52 -13.90 4.84
C SER A 84 1.52 -14.34 3.76
N LYS A 85 0.59 -13.48 3.35
CA LYS A 85 -0.39 -13.79 2.29
C LYS A 85 0.26 -13.97 0.92
N CYS A 86 1.24 -13.13 0.56
CA CYS A 86 2.04 -13.32 -0.65
C CYS A 86 2.70 -14.70 -0.64
N LYS A 87 3.34 -15.10 0.46
CA LYS A 87 3.96 -16.43 0.62
C LYS A 87 2.96 -17.57 0.48
N ILE A 88 1.81 -17.48 1.17
CA ILE A 88 0.75 -18.50 1.10
C ILE A 88 0.29 -18.69 -0.35
N TYR A 89 0.01 -17.60 -1.07
CA TYR A 89 -0.45 -17.72 -2.45
C TYR A 89 0.66 -18.17 -3.41
N GLY A 90 1.86 -17.59 -3.31
CA GLY A 90 3.00 -17.97 -4.15
C GLY A 90 3.41 -19.44 -3.98
N THR A 91 3.38 -19.97 -2.75
CA THR A 91 3.63 -21.39 -2.49
C THR A 91 2.54 -22.30 -3.06
N SER A 92 1.28 -21.85 -3.08
CA SER A 92 0.19 -22.58 -3.74
C SER A 92 0.38 -22.69 -5.26
N LEU A 93 1.13 -21.77 -5.88
CA LEU A 93 1.55 -21.82 -7.29
C LEU A 93 2.81 -22.68 -7.53
N GLY A 94 3.35 -23.31 -6.48
CA GLY A 94 4.54 -24.17 -6.56
C GLY A 94 5.87 -23.45 -6.38
N TRP A 95 5.87 -22.19 -5.96
CA TRP A 95 7.11 -21.48 -5.62
C TRP A 95 7.61 -21.88 -4.24
N THR A 96 8.94 -21.92 -4.08
CA THR A 96 9.54 -22.14 -2.77
C THR A 96 9.40 -20.87 -1.92
N ASP A 97 9.21 -21.03 -0.61
CA ASP A 97 8.95 -19.91 0.31
C ASP A 97 10.06 -18.85 0.31
N ASP A 98 11.31 -19.26 0.08
CA ASP A 98 12.48 -18.38 -0.03
C ASP A 98 12.54 -17.57 -1.35
N ARG A 99 11.62 -17.84 -2.27
CA ARG A 99 11.49 -17.09 -3.52
C ARG A 99 10.35 -16.08 -3.50
N VAL A 100 9.50 -16.09 -2.48
CA VAL A 100 8.36 -15.17 -2.41
C VAL A 100 8.67 -14.01 -1.47
N GLY A 101 8.39 -12.80 -1.94
CA GLY A 101 8.73 -11.54 -1.30
C GLY A 101 7.51 -10.61 -1.20
N ALA A 102 7.72 -9.44 -0.61
CA ALA A 102 6.78 -8.33 -0.66
C ALA A 102 7.53 -7.00 -0.70
N GLY A 103 6.87 -5.94 -1.13
CA GLY A 103 7.41 -4.58 -1.16
C GLY A 103 6.32 -3.53 -1.25
N HIS A 104 6.75 -2.27 -1.40
CA HIS A 104 5.90 -1.09 -1.41
C HIS A 104 6.13 -0.25 -2.67
N ASP A 105 5.11 0.47 -3.15
CA ASP A 105 5.20 1.40 -4.27
C ASP A 105 5.87 0.80 -5.52
N ALA A 106 5.48 -0.42 -5.89
CA ALA A 106 6.03 -1.18 -7.01
C ALA A 106 7.54 -1.48 -6.90
N THR A 107 8.11 -1.39 -5.70
CA THR A 107 9.47 -1.83 -5.40
C THR A 107 9.47 -3.23 -4.79
N CYS A 108 10.61 -3.91 -4.87
CA CYS A 108 10.78 -5.20 -4.24
C CYS A 108 12.03 -5.24 -3.37
N TYR A 109 11.84 -5.66 -2.12
CA TYR A 109 12.93 -5.84 -1.18
C TYR A 109 13.03 -7.32 -0.77
N PRO A 110 14.24 -7.81 -0.48
CA PRO A 110 14.40 -9.06 0.26
C PRO A 110 13.62 -8.93 1.56
N ILE A 111 12.96 -10.02 1.92
CA ILE A 111 12.03 -10.08 3.04
C ILE A 111 12.70 -9.81 4.40
N ASP A 112 14.04 -9.87 4.47
CA ASP A 112 14.88 -9.75 5.67
C ASP A 112 16.04 -8.73 5.51
N ALA A 113 15.89 -7.73 4.63
CA ALA A 113 16.88 -6.65 4.48
C ALA A 113 16.80 -5.59 5.59
#